data_AF-A0A7L2TYL1-F1
#
_entry.id   AF-A0A7L2TYL1-F1
#
_cell.length_a   1.000
_cell.length_b   1.000
_cell.length_c   1.000
_cell.angle_alpha   90.00
_cell.angle_beta   90.00
_cell.angle_gamma   90.00
#
_symmetry.space_group_name_H-M   'P 1'
#
loop_
_entity.id
_entity.type
_entity.pdbx_description
1 polymer ?
#
loop_
_entity_poly.entity_id
_entity_poly.type
_entity_poly.pdbx_seq_one_letter_code
_entity_poly.pdbx_strand_id
1 'polypeptide(L)'
;YGTCMIYGSGHYNTFDGKFYDFDGSCEYVATQDFCGDENSGGSFSIITENVPCGTTGVTCSKAIKMFLGVMKTLSNRRATPLPAILEVIPESELTVGLYLVIEASNGVMLIWDKKTTVFIKLSPDYKGKVCGLCGNFDDKSNNDFTTRSGLQVTNPLKFGNSWKQSPMCPDVKEEIKPCDLKPHRKSWAEKECSIIQSEVFKVCHSKVNPHPFYEACVHDACSCDSGGDCECFCSAVAAYAQECIKAEACVFWRTPDIC
;
A
#
# COMPACT_ATOMS: atom_id res chain seq x y z
N TYR A 1 -15.58 7.35 2.71
CA TYR A 1 -14.52 6.81 1.86
C TYR A 1 -13.83 5.66 2.58
N GLY A 2 -13.42 4.63 1.85
CA GLY A 2 -12.44 3.65 2.33
C GLY A 2 -11.03 4.16 2.06
N THR A 3 -10.04 3.80 2.88
CA THR A 3 -8.63 4.17 2.63
C THR A 3 -7.75 2.94 2.77
N CYS A 4 -7.05 2.60 1.69
CA CYS A 4 -5.96 1.62 1.70
C CYS A 4 -4.63 2.37 1.75
N MET A 5 -3.64 1.78 2.40
CA MET A 5 -2.29 2.33 2.53
C MET A 5 -1.26 1.30 2.09
N ILE A 6 -0.31 1.75 1.28
CA ILE A 6 0.90 1.01 0.90
C ILE A 6 2.08 1.90 1.28
N TYR A 7 3.02 1.43 2.09
CA TYR A 7 4.10 2.28 2.59
C TYR A 7 5.34 1.49 2.97
N GLY A 8 6.47 2.20 3.10
CA GLY A 8 7.73 1.62 3.55
C GLY A 8 8.19 0.45 2.69
N SER A 9 8.77 -0.55 3.35
CA SER A 9 9.32 -1.78 2.78
C SER A 9 8.27 -2.90 2.82
N GLY A 10 7.22 -2.75 2.02
CA GLY A 10 6.25 -3.83 1.79
C GLY A 10 5.11 -3.90 2.81
N HIS A 11 4.82 -2.80 3.50
CA HIS A 11 3.72 -2.72 4.47
C HIS A 11 2.41 -2.31 3.80
N TYR A 12 1.34 -3.03 4.14
CA TYR A 12 -0.01 -2.80 3.63
C TYR A 12 -1.02 -2.64 4.76
N ASN A 13 -1.98 -1.74 4.57
CA ASN A 13 -3.21 -1.67 5.35
C ASN A 13 -4.40 -1.64 4.39
N THR A 14 -5.25 -2.66 4.44
CA THR A 14 -6.42 -2.80 3.56
C THR A 14 -7.48 -1.74 3.85
N PHE A 15 -8.48 -1.63 2.97
CA PHE A 15 -9.62 -0.73 3.19
C PHE A 15 -10.36 -1.00 4.51
N ASP A 16 -10.36 -2.25 4.96
CA ASP A 16 -11.07 -2.70 6.17
C ASP A 16 -10.13 -2.82 7.39
N GLY A 17 -8.90 -2.29 7.30
CA GLY A 17 -8.00 -2.10 8.44
C GLY A 17 -7.09 -3.29 8.75
N LYS A 18 -6.87 -4.20 7.79
CA LYS A 18 -5.97 -5.35 7.98
C LYS A 18 -4.53 -4.98 7.63
N PHE A 19 -3.66 -5.04 8.63
CA PHE A 19 -2.22 -4.89 8.47
C PHE A 19 -1.55 -6.19 8.06
N TYR A 20 -0.63 -6.12 7.10
CA TYR A 20 0.23 -7.24 6.73
C TYR A 20 1.44 -6.77 5.91
N ASP A 21 2.46 -7.64 5.86
CA ASP A 21 3.68 -7.40 5.10
C ASP A 21 3.78 -8.36 3.91
N PHE A 22 4.27 -7.84 2.78
CA PHE A 22 4.46 -8.62 1.56
C PHE A 22 5.56 -8.02 0.65
N ASP A 23 6.73 -8.64 0.66
CA ASP A 23 7.93 -8.23 -0.10
C ASP A 23 7.97 -8.79 -1.54
N GLY A 24 6.94 -8.51 -2.33
CA GLY A 24 6.90 -8.92 -3.74
C GLY A 24 7.79 -8.07 -4.64
N SER A 25 8.60 -8.67 -5.51
CA SER A 25 9.44 -7.96 -6.51
C SER A 25 8.83 -8.05 -7.92
N CYS A 26 7.73 -7.33 -8.14
CA CYS A 26 6.96 -7.31 -9.38
C CYS A 26 5.97 -6.14 -9.38
N GLU A 27 5.17 -6.05 -10.44
CA GLU A 27 3.93 -5.30 -10.46
C GLU A 27 2.78 -6.12 -9.85
N TYR A 28 2.03 -5.49 -8.94
CA TYR A 28 0.88 -6.08 -8.28
C TYR A 28 -0.34 -5.18 -8.39
N VAL A 29 -1.52 -5.80 -8.47
CA VAL A 29 -2.80 -5.09 -8.35
C VAL A 29 -2.94 -4.58 -6.93
N ALA A 30 -2.83 -3.26 -6.72
CA ALA A 30 -3.16 -2.64 -5.45
C ALA A 30 -4.68 -2.75 -5.21
N THR A 31 -5.47 -2.21 -6.14
CA THR A 31 -6.93 -2.35 -6.15
C THR A 31 -7.50 -2.13 -7.54
N GLN A 32 -8.58 -2.82 -7.86
CA GLN A 32 -9.32 -2.70 -9.12
C GLN A 32 -10.78 -3.12 -8.92
N ASP A 33 -11.65 -2.83 -9.89
CA ASP A 33 -13.08 -3.20 -9.86
C ASP A 33 -13.49 -4.27 -10.90
N PHE A 34 -12.51 -4.87 -11.59
CA PHE A 34 -12.72 -6.06 -12.44
C PHE A 34 -12.30 -7.34 -11.69
N CYS A 35 -13.23 -7.88 -10.90
CA CYS A 35 -12.95 -8.89 -9.88
C CYS A 35 -13.46 -10.30 -10.18
N GLY A 36 -13.57 -10.67 -11.46
CA GLY A 36 -13.80 -12.06 -11.89
C GLY A 36 -15.09 -12.33 -12.66
N ASP A 37 -15.96 -11.34 -12.83
CA ASP A 37 -17.07 -11.47 -13.78
C ASP A 37 -16.60 -11.03 -15.17
N GLU A 38 -16.62 -11.93 -16.16
CA GLU A 38 -16.27 -11.61 -17.56
C GLU A 38 -17.13 -10.48 -18.17
N ASN A 39 -18.26 -10.17 -17.53
CA ASN A 39 -19.16 -9.06 -17.86
C ASN A 39 -19.00 -7.82 -16.96
N SER A 40 -18.11 -7.85 -15.96
CA SER A 40 -17.82 -6.67 -15.14
C SER A 40 -16.97 -5.70 -15.95
N GLY A 41 -17.62 -4.68 -16.50
CA GLY A 41 -16.96 -3.52 -17.07
C GLY A 41 -16.24 -2.76 -15.96
N GLY A 42 -15.01 -3.16 -15.65
CA GLY A 42 -14.17 -2.45 -14.69
C GLY A 42 -13.90 -1.03 -15.17
N SER A 43 -13.98 -0.08 -14.26
CA SER A 43 -13.77 1.35 -14.51
C SER A 43 -12.37 1.82 -14.12
N PHE A 44 -11.62 1.05 -13.32
CA PHE A 44 -10.26 1.43 -12.95
C PHE A 44 -9.36 0.26 -12.51
N SER A 45 -8.05 0.47 -12.58
CA SER A 45 -7.02 -0.37 -11.97
C SER A 45 -5.92 0.48 -11.39
N ILE A 46 -5.47 0.19 -10.17
CA ILE A 46 -4.27 0.76 -9.59
C ILE A 46 -3.25 -0.35 -9.39
N ILE A 47 -2.08 -0.18 -10.00
CA ILE A 47 -0.97 -1.12 -9.96
C ILE A 47 0.18 -0.48 -9.19
N THR A 48 0.78 -1.22 -8.27
CA THR A 48 2.03 -0.86 -7.60
C THR A 48 3.19 -1.62 -8.21
N GLU A 49 4.26 -0.91 -8.55
CA GLU A 49 5.53 -1.48 -9.00
C GLU A 49 6.49 -1.55 -7.82
N ASN A 50 6.72 -2.77 -7.33
CA ASN A 50 7.55 -3.02 -6.18
C ASN A 50 8.92 -3.55 -6.63
N VAL A 51 9.98 -2.92 -6.15
CA VAL A 51 11.36 -3.30 -6.46
C VAL A 51 12.19 -3.41 -5.18
N PRO A 52 13.27 -4.20 -5.17
CA PRO A 52 14.15 -4.29 -4.02
C PRO A 52 14.70 -2.92 -3.60
N CYS A 53 14.66 -2.62 -2.30
CA CYS A 53 15.09 -1.35 -1.72
C CYS A 53 16.02 -1.58 -0.53
N GLY A 54 17.30 -1.80 -0.82
CA GLY A 54 18.31 -2.19 0.17
C GLY A 54 18.93 -3.54 -0.17
N THR A 55 19.71 -4.12 0.75
CA THR A 55 20.39 -5.40 0.51
C THR A 55 19.78 -6.61 1.22
N THR A 56 18.74 -6.40 2.03
CA THR A 56 18.07 -7.47 2.80
C THR A 56 17.08 -8.29 1.96
N GLY A 57 16.71 -7.80 0.78
CA GLY A 57 15.74 -8.43 -0.13
C GLY A 57 14.31 -7.91 0.00
N VAL A 58 14.04 -7.00 0.95
CA VAL A 58 12.73 -6.33 1.06
C VAL A 58 12.44 -5.49 -0.19
N THR A 59 11.16 -5.24 -0.45
CA THR A 59 10.74 -4.44 -1.59
C THR A 59 9.91 -3.23 -1.19
N CYS A 60 10.05 -2.15 -1.96
CA CYS A 60 9.32 -0.91 -1.75
C CYS A 60 8.58 -0.54 -3.03
N SER A 61 7.43 0.12 -2.89
CA SER A 61 6.74 0.72 -4.03
C SER A 61 7.58 1.88 -4.59
N LYS A 62 7.90 1.85 -5.88
CA LYS A 62 8.63 2.93 -6.58
C LYS A 62 7.79 3.67 -7.60
N ALA A 63 6.76 3.02 -8.14
CA ALA A 63 5.84 3.64 -9.07
C ALA A 63 4.43 3.13 -8.83
N ILE A 64 3.46 4.03 -9.04
CA ILE A 64 2.04 3.71 -9.07
C ILE A 64 1.50 4.01 -10.46
N LYS A 65 0.80 3.04 -11.04
CA LYS A 65 0.12 3.19 -12.32
C LYS A 65 -1.37 3.20 -12.07
N MET A 66 -2.01 4.33 -12.39
CA MET A 66 -3.45 4.52 -12.27
C MET A 66 -4.06 4.45 -13.67
N PHE A 67 -4.90 3.44 -13.89
CA PHE A 67 -5.65 3.24 -15.11
C PHE A 67 -7.09 3.62 -14.83
N LEU A 68 -7.61 4.58 -15.58
CA LEU A 68 -8.97 5.09 -15.48
C LEU A 68 -9.70 4.88 -16.80
N GLY A 69 -10.89 4.29 -16.73
CA GLY A 69 -11.75 4.05 -17.89
C GLY A 69 -12.14 2.59 -18.05
N VAL A 70 -13.14 2.37 -18.92
CA VAL A 70 -13.62 1.02 -19.25
C VAL A 70 -12.55 0.30 -20.05
N MET A 71 -11.93 -0.71 -19.43
CA MET A 71 -11.04 -1.64 -20.13
C MET A 71 -11.88 -2.77 -20.74
N LYS A 72 -12.09 -2.75 -22.07
CA LYS A 72 -12.58 -3.93 -22.80
C LYS A 72 -11.45 -4.57 -23.58
N THR A 73 -11.29 -5.86 -23.37
CA THR A 73 -10.43 -6.71 -24.18
C THR A 73 -11.11 -6.94 -25.53
N LEU A 74 -10.63 -6.30 -26.59
CA LEU A 74 -11.08 -6.61 -27.95
C LEU A 74 -10.35 -7.87 -28.43
N SER A 75 -11.05 -9.02 -28.43
CA SER A 75 -10.54 -10.24 -29.03
C SER A 75 -10.91 -10.28 -30.51
N ASN A 76 -9.93 -10.15 -31.41
CA ASN A 76 -10.10 -10.53 -32.80
C ASN A 76 -9.51 -11.94 -32.95
N ARG A 77 -10.23 -12.89 -33.57
CA ARG A 77 -9.85 -14.32 -33.67
C ARG A 77 -8.49 -14.60 -34.37
N ARG A 78 -7.74 -13.56 -34.75
CA ARG A 78 -6.42 -13.60 -35.41
C ARG A 78 -5.36 -12.67 -34.81
N ALA A 79 -5.69 -11.87 -33.79
CA ALA A 79 -4.76 -10.91 -33.19
C ALA A 79 -4.76 -11.02 -31.66
N THR A 80 -3.62 -10.71 -31.06
CA THR A 80 -3.50 -10.62 -29.60
C THR A 80 -4.54 -9.64 -29.05
N PRO A 81 -5.20 -9.99 -27.93
CA PRO A 81 -6.14 -9.06 -27.30
C PRO A 81 -5.41 -7.75 -26.96
N LEU A 82 -5.94 -6.64 -27.48
CA LEU A 82 -5.46 -5.30 -27.15
C LEU A 82 -6.47 -4.65 -26.18
N PRO A 83 -6.02 -4.09 -25.05
CA PRO A 83 -6.87 -3.23 -24.23
C PRO A 83 -7.22 -1.97 -25.03
N ALA A 84 -8.50 -1.68 -25.20
CA ALA A 84 -8.96 -0.40 -25.72
C ALA A 84 -9.67 0.37 -24.59
N ILE A 85 -9.21 1.60 -24.31
CA ILE A 85 -9.89 2.54 -23.41
C ILE A 85 -11.10 3.08 -24.17
N LEU A 86 -12.31 2.68 -23.76
CA LEU A 86 -13.55 3.08 -24.44
C LEU A 86 -14.14 4.38 -23.88
N GLU A 87 -13.74 4.78 -22.68
CA GLU A 87 -14.24 5.96 -21.98
C GLU A 87 -13.11 6.53 -21.11
N VAL A 88 -12.88 7.84 -21.19
CA VAL A 88 -11.85 8.53 -20.40
C VAL A 88 -12.53 9.17 -19.20
N ILE A 89 -12.08 8.84 -17.99
CA ILE A 89 -12.58 9.44 -16.76
C ILE A 89 -11.76 10.70 -16.49
N PRO A 90 -12.39 11.89 -16.38
CA PRO A 90 -11.68 13.11 -16.03
C PRO A 90 -10.98 12.99 -14.68
N GLU A 91 -9.74 13.45 -14.62
CA GLU A 91 -8.92 13.53 -13.42
C GLU A 91 -8.37 14.95 -13.23
N SER A 92 -8.06 15.28 -11.97
CA SER A 92 -7.33 16.50 -11.61
C SER A 92 -6.13 16.15 -10.75
N GLU A 93 -5.04 16.86 -10.98
CA GLU A 93 -3.78 16.72 -10.23
C GLU A 93 -3.53 17.97 -9.40
N LEU A 94 -3.27 17.80 -8.10
CA LEU A 94 -2.95 18.88 -7.17
C LEU A 94 -1.82 18.46 -6.24
N THR A 95 -0.87 19.36 -5.97
CA THR A 95 0.10 19.17 -4.89
C THR A 95 -0.43 19.80 -3.60
N VAL A 96 -0.57 19.00 -2.54
CA VAL A 96 -1.02 19.43 -1.20
C VAL A 96 0.07 19.12 -0.18
N GLY A 97 0.79 20.14 0.25
CA GLY A 97 1.94 19.97 1.16
C GLY A 97 3.03 19.11 0.51
N LEU A 98 3.37 17.99 1.15
CA LEU A 98 4.36 17.03 0.65
C LEU A 98 3.78 16.03 -0.37
N TYR A 99 2.45 15.98 -0.52
CA TYR A 99 1.78 14.94 -1.29
C TYR A 99 1.34 15.43 -2.67
N LEU A 100 1.42 14.53 -3.64
CA LEU A 100 0.69 14.62 -4.89
C LEU A 100 -0.68 13.96 -4.70
N VAL A 101 -1.75 14.65 -5.12
CA VAL A 101 -3.12 14.16 -5.07
C VAL A 101 -3.65 14.10 -6.49
N ILE A 102 -4.09 12.91 -6.92
CA ILE A 102 -4.83 12.69 -8.15
C ILE A 102 -6.25 12.31 -7.76
N GLU A 103 -7.23 13.09 -8.20
CA GLU A 103 -8.65 12.85 -7.94
C GLU A 103 -9.37 12.63 -9.26
N ALA A 104 -10.00 11.45 -9.39
CA ALA A 104 -10.81 11.08 -10.53
C ALA A 104 -12.30 11.29 -10.24
N SER A 105 -13.04 11.74 -11.24
CA SER A 105 -14.47 12.06 -11.12
C SER A 105 -15.37 10.87 -10.76
N ASN A 106 -14.88 9.63 -10.92
CA ASN A 106 -15.57 8.41 -10.47
C ASN A 106 -15.41 8.12 -8.97
N GLY A 107 -14.75 8.99 -8.20
CA GLY A 107 -14.57 8.84 -6.75
C GLY A 107 -13.38 7.97 -6.34
N VAL A 108 -12.42 7.75 -7.26
CA VAL A 108 -11.10 7.17 -6.98
C VAL A 108 -10.11 8.32 -6.75
N MET A 109 -9.35 8.24 -5.67
CA MET A 109 -8.32 9.23 -5.34
C MET A 109 -7.02 8.55 -4.93
N LEU A 110 -5.91 9.04 -5.46
CA LEU A 110 -4.56 8.61 -5.14
C LEU A 110 -3.82 9.76 -4.44
N ILE A 111 -3.20 9.47 -3.30
CA ILE A 111 -2.38 10.42 -2.56
C ILE A 111 -1.00 9.80 -2.39
N TRP A 112 0.03 10.41 -2.96
CA TRP A 112 1.40 9.87 -2.99
C TRP A 112 2.39 10.85 -2.39
N ASP A 113 3.28 10.37 -1.52
CA ASP A 113 4.34 11.16 -0.88
C ASP A 113 5.55 11.44 -1.80
N LYS A 114 5.46 11.04 -3.08
CA LYS A 114 6.54 11.12 -4.08
C LYS A 114 7.72 10.17 -3.79
N LYS A 115 7.54 9.25 -2.84
CA LYS A 115 8.52 8.26 -2.38
C LYS A 115 7.84 6.88 -2.39
N THR A 116 7.61 6.28 -1.22
CA THR A 116 7.10 4.91 -1.07
C THR A 116 5.70 4.84 -0.49
N THR A 117 5.15 5.95 0.01
CA THR A 117 3.85 5.97 0.71
C THR A 117 2.74 6.41 -0.20
N VAL A 118 1.73 5.54 -0.33
CA VAL A 118 0.57 5.74 -1.19
C VAL A 118 -0.69 5.47 -0.37
N PHE A 119 -1.62 6.42 -0.40
CA PHE A 119 -2.97 6.23 0.08
C PHE A 119 -3.93 6.17 -1.10
N ILE A 120 -4.73 5.13 -1.17
CA ILE A 120 -5.80 4.99 -2.15
C ILE A 120 -7.11 5.20 -1.42
N LYS A 121 -7.90 6.18 -1.85
CA LYS A 121 -9.22 6.46 -1.31
C LYS A 121 -10.30 6.14 -2.34
N LEU A 122 -11.33 5.44 -1.87
CA LEU A 122 -12.47 5.06 -2.71
C LEU A 122 -13.77 5.60 -2.11
N SER A 123 -14.64 6.11 -2.98
CA SER A 123 -16.04 6.42 -2.65
C SER A 123 -16.71 5.18 -2.02
N PRO A 124 -17.62 5.33 -1.04
CA PRO A 124 -18.43 4.22 -0.52
C PRO A 124 -19.20 3.43 -1.61
N ASP A 125 -19.39 3.99 -2.81
CA ASP A 125 -20.02 3.30 -3.94
C ASP A 125 -19.26 2.05 -4.41
N TYR A 126 -17.97 1.96 -4.09
CA TYR A 126 -17.10 0.82 -4.40
C TYR A 126 -17.12 -0.29 -3.34
N LYS A 127 -17.89 -0.15 -2.25
CA LYS A 127 -17.96 -1.16 -1.19
C LYS A 127 -18.34 -2.53 -1.73
N GLY A 128 -17.51 -3.53 -1.45
CA GLY A 128 -17.68 -4.92 -1.89
C GLY A 128 -17.55 -5.14 -3.41
N LYS A 129 -17.08 -4.15 -4.17
CA LYS A 129 -16.94 -4.21 -5.64
C LYS A 129 -15.49 -4.21 -6.12
N VAL A 130 -14.54 -4.16 -5.19
CA VAL A 130 -13.11 -4.09 -5.50
C VAL A 130 -12.39 -5.33 -5.01
N CYS A 131 -11.18 -5.51 -5.52
CA CYS A 131 -10.28 -6.59 -5.15
C CYS A 131 -8.84 -6.18 -5.45
N GLY A 132 -7.89 -6.89 -4.85
CA GLY A 132 -6.46 -6.63 -4.95
C GLY A 132 -5.80 -6.75 -3.59
N LEU A 133 -4.57 -6.28 -3.50
CA LEU A 133 -3.82 -6.21 -2.24
C LEU A 133 -4.53 -5.37 -1.16
N CYS A 134 -5.33 -4.37 -1.55
CA CYS A 134 -6.09 -3.54 -0.63
C CYS A 134 -7.37 -4.18 -0.06
N GLY A 135 -7.65 -5.45 -0.36
CA GLY A 135 -8.86 -6.14 0.08
C GLY A 135 -10.08 -5.84 -0.80
N ASN A 136 -11.28 -6.07 -0.27
CA ASN A 136 -12.54 -5.95 -1.01
C ASN A 136 -13.46 -4.81 -0.53
N PHE A 137 -13.08 -4.10 0.54
CA PHE A 137 -13.79 -2.94 1.07
C PHE A 137 -15.24 -3.24 1.43
N ASP A 138 -15.48 -4.27 2.25
CA ASP A 138 -16.82 -4.68 2.69
C ASP A 138 -17.06 -4.50 4.20
N ASP A 139 -16.19 -3.73 4.85
CA ASP A 139 -16.12 -3.48 6.29
C ASP A 139 -15.76 -4.75 7.12
N LYS A 140 -15.18 -5.80 6.51
CA LYS A 140 -14.78 -7.04 7.20
C LYS A 140 -13.35 -7.48 6.87
N SER A 141 -12.42 -7.13 7.75
CA SER A 141 -11.00 -7.51 7.62
C SER A 141 -10.69 -9.02 7.61
N ASN A 142 -11.63 -9.89 8.01
CA ASN A 142 -11.38 -11.33 8.05
C ASN A 142 -11.34 -11.98 6.66
N ASN A 143 -11.94 -11.37 5.63
CA ASN A 143 -12.02 -11.90 4.26
C ASN A 143 -11.12 -11.15 3.25
N ASP A 144 -10.45 -10.08 3.67
CA ASP A 144 -9.56 -9.27 2.83
C ASP A 144 -8.51 -10.08 2.05
N PHE A 145 -8.07 -11.21 2.61
CA PHE A 145 -7.14 -12.12 1.96
C PHE A 145 -7.87 -13.07 1.00
N THR A 146 -8.58 -12.48 0.04
CA THR A 146 -9.20 -13.19 -1.08
C THR A 146 -8.25 -13.17 -2.27
N THR A 147 -7.85 -14.34 -2.76
CA THR A 147 -6.96 -14.46 -3.92
C THR A 147 -7.66 -14.05 -5.21
N ARG A 148 -6.89 -13.86 -6.29
CA ARG A 148 -7.43 -13.63 -7.65
C ARG A 148 -8.44 -14.70 -8.11
N SER A 149 -8.37 -15.92 -7.58
CA SER A 149 -9.32 -17.01 -7.89
C SER A 149 -10.58 -17.01 -7.02
N GLY A 150 -10.76 -16.01 -6.14
CA GLY A 150 -11.87 -15.93 -5.19
C GLY A 150 -11.70 -16.82 -3.94
N LEU A 151 -10.50 -17.37 -3.68
CA LEU A 151 -10.27 -18.21 -2.51
C LEU A 151 -9.81 -17.36 -1.32
N GLN A 152 -10.48 -17.50 -0.18
CA GLN A 152 -10.03 -16.88 1.07
C GLN A 152 -8.89 -17.69 1.70
N VAL A 153 -7.79 -17.01 2.02
CA VAL A 153 -6.61 -17.62 2.63
C VAL A 153 -6.21 -16.86 3.89
N THR A 154 -5.43 -17.50 4.76
CA THR A 154 -4.89 -16.85 5.98
C THR A 154 -3.44 -16.39 5.82
N ASN A 155 -2.72 -16.94 4.85
CA ASN A 155 -1.30 -16.63 4.63
C ASN A 155 -1.16 -15.41 3.70
N PRO A 156 -0.53 -14.31 4.15
CA PRO A 156 -0.38 -13.09 3.36
C PRO A 156 0.46 -13.29 2.10
N LEU A 157 1.46 -14.18 2.12
CA LEU A 157 2.29 -14.48 0.95
C LEU A 157 1.49 -15.19 -0.14
N LYS A 158 0.64 -16.15 0.23
CA LYS A 158 -0.27 -16.81 -0.74
C LYS A 158 -1.24 -15.81 -1.35
N PHE A 159 -1.77 -14.90 -0.54
CA PHE A 159 -2.64 -13.81 -0.98
C PHE A 159 -1.91 -12.88 -1.96
N GLY A 160 -0.78 -12.30 -1.54
CA GLY A 160 -0.03 -11.33 -2.34
C GLY A 160 0.50 -11.90 -3.66
N ASN A 161 1.02 -13.13 -3.65
CA ASN A 161 1.51 -13.81 -4.86
C ASN A 161 0.40 -14.03 -5.90
N SER A 162 -0.87 -14.13 -5.48
CA SER A 162 -2.01 -14.29 -6.41
C SER A 162 -2.32 -13.02 -7.22
N TRP A 163 -1.86 -11.85 -6.74
CA TRP A 163 -2.15 -10.54 -7.32
C TRP A 163 -1.04 -9.98 -8.23
N LYS A 164 -0.01 -10.78 -8.52
CA LYS A 164 1.01 -10.42 -9.53
C LYS A 164 0.38 -10.19 -10.91
N GLN A 165 0.94 -9.23 -11.66
CA GLN A 165 0.51 -8.96 -13.04
C GLN A 165 1.02 -10.00 -14.02
N SER A 166 2.26 -10.45 -13.84
CA SER A 166 2.90 -11.42 -14.73
C SER A 166 3.13 -12.76 -14.04
N PRO A 167 2.81 -13.90 -14.69
CA PRO A 167 3.14 -15.22 -14.16
C PRO A 167 4.66 -15.46 -14.10
N MET A 168 5.46 -14.69 -14.84
CA MET A 168 6.93 -14.77 -14.83
C MET A 168 7.56 -14.19 -13.56
N CYS A 169 6.79 -13.42 -12.79
CA CYS A 169 7.27 -12.88 -11.53
C CYS A 169 7.45 -13.97 -10.46
N PRO A 170 8.54 -13.91 -9.68
CA PRO A 170 8.81 -14.88 -8.64
C PRO A 170 7.77 -14.78 -7.53
N ASP A 171 7.49 -15.92 -6.90
CA ASP A 171 6.68 -15.96 -5.69
C ASP A 171 7.54 -15.65 -4.47
N VAL A 172 7.00 -14.85 -3.55
CA VAL A 172 7.55 -14.65 -2.21
C VAL A 172 7.28 -15.92 -1.40
N LYS A 173 8.35 -16.53 -0.87
CA LYS A 173 8.27 -17.82 -0.17
C LYS A 173 8.29 -17.70 1.34
N GLU A 174 8.94 -16.67 1.83
CA GLU A 174 9.15 -16.41 3.25
C GLU A 174 9.14 -14.92 3.52
N GLU A 175 8.80 -14.57 4.76
CA GLU A 175 8.87 -13.20 5.26
C GLU A 175 10.32 -12.84 5.57
N ILE A 176 10.73 -11.66 5.16
CA ILE A 176 12.09 -11.17 5.39
C ILE A 176 12.12 -10.45 6.74
N LYS A 177 13.15 -10.74 7.54
CA LYS A 177 13.39 -10.10 8.83
C LYS A 177 14.66 -9.24 8.77
N PRO A 178 14.57 -7.96 8.37
CA PRO A 178 15.74 -7.12 8.12
C PRO A 178 16.65 -6.97 9.34
N CYS A 179 16.07 -6.85 10.54
CA CYS A 179 16.87 -6.70 11.76
C CYS A 179 17.65 -7.97 12.14
N ASP A 180 17.21 -9.16 11.71
CA ASP A 180 17.97 -10.40 11.91
C ASP A 180 19.15 -10.48 10.92
N LEU A 181 18.98 -9.93 9.71
CA LEU A 181 20.02 -9.84 8.69
C LEU A 181 21.01 -8.69 8.96
N LYS A 182 20.56 -7.61 9.62
CA LYS A 182 21.33 -6.40 9.95
C LYS A 182 21.24 -6.07 11.45
N PRO A 183 21.71 -6.96 12.34
CA PRO A 183 21.53 -6.81 13.79
C PRO A 183 22.18 -5.55 14.38
N HIS A 184 23.24 -5.03 13.74
CA HIS A 184 23.90 -3.78 14.16
C HIS A 184 23.02 -2.54 14.01
N ARG A 185 21.97 -2.59 13.16
CA ARG A 185 21.02 -1.47 12.95
C ARG A 185 19.87 -1.48 13.96
N LYS A 186 19.59 -2.64 14.56
CA LYS A 186 18.40 -2.88 15.41
C LYS A 186 18.29 -1.91 16.58
N SER A 187 19.39 -1.66 17.30
CA SER A 187 19.40 -0.77 18.48
C SER A 187 19.01 0.67 18.12
N TRP A 188 19.51 1.17 16.98
CA TRP A 188 19.13 2.49 16.48
C TRP A 188 17.66 2.51 16.05
N ALA A 189 17.23 1.49 15.29
CA ALA A 189 15.85 1.36 14.83
C ALA A 189 14.83 1.36 15.99
N GLU A 190 15.03 0.50 17.00
CA GLU A 190 14.14 0.41 18.18
C GLU A 190 14.10 1.74 18.95
N LYS A 191 15.25 2.40 19.10
CA LYS A 191 15.33 3.67 19.82
C LYS A 191 14.57 4.78 19.09
N GLU A 192 14.84 5.00 17.81
CA GLU A 192 14.21 6.10 17.06
C GLU A 192 12.71 5.85 16.87
N CYS A 193 12.32 4.62 16.49
CA CYS A 193 10.91 4.26 16.28
C CYS A 193 10.07 4.27 17.56
N SER A 194 10.69 4.24 18.75
CA SER A 194 9.98 4.33 20.03
C SER A 194 9.14 5.60 20.18
N ILE A 195 9.41 6.66 19.39
CA ILE A 195 8.59 7.86 19.35
C ILE A 195 7.11 7.55 19.09
N ILE A 196 6.80 6.55 18.25
CA ILE A 196 5.43 6.12 17.90
C ILE A 196 4.66 5.65 19.16
N GLN A 197 5.36 5.03 20.11
CA GLN A 197 4.79 4.53 21.36
C GLN A 197 4.98 5.50 22.54
N SER A 198 5.67 6.62 22.32
CA SER A 198 5.97 7.60 23.36
C SER A 198 4.78 8.52 23.67
N GLU A 199 4.94 9.35 24.71
CA GLU A 199 3.96 10.38 25.09
C GLU A 199 3.65 11.38 23.96
N VAL A 200 4.55 11.54 22.97
CA VAL A 200 4.32 12.40 21.80
C VAL A 200 3.03 12.03 21.07
N PHE A 201 2.75 10.73 20.93
CA PHE A 201 1.59 10.21 20.20
C PHE A 201 0.44 9.77 21.11
N LYS A 202 0.50 10.06 22.41
CA LYS A 202 -0.49 9.59 23.40
C LYS A 202 -1.94 9.89 23.06
N VAL A 203 -2.20 11.06 22.46
CA VAL A 203 -3.55 11.47 22.04
C VAL A 203 -4.14 10.58 20.94
N CYS A 204 -3.28 9.86 20.21
CA CYS A 204 -3.67 8.97 19.12
C CYS A 204 -3.73 7.49 19.54
N HIS A 205 -2.97 7.07 20.56
CA HIS A 205 -2.88 5.66 20.98
C HIS A 205 -4.23 5.00 21.29
N SER A 206 -5.19 5.79 21.80
CA SER A 206 -6.56 5.30 22.07
C SER A 206 -7.45 5.14 20.83
N LYS A 207 -7.03 5.70 19.70
CA LYS A 207 -7.79 5.73 18.44
C LYS A 207 -7.18 4.85 17.36
N VAL A 208 -5.86 4.78 17.29
CA VAL A 208 -5.10 3.97 16.32
C VAL A 208 -4.03 3.19 17.07
N ASN A 209 -4.05 1.86 16.92
CA ASN A 209 -3.07 0.98 17.55
C ASN A 209 -1.65 1.31 17.05
N PRO A 210 -0.71 1.75 17.92
CA PRO A 210 0.64 2.10 17.51
C PRO A 210 1.52 0.90 17.17
N HIS A 211 1.17 -0.31 17.63
CA HIS A 211 2.06 -1.46 17.58
C HIS A 211 2.47 -1.88 16.15
N PRO A 212 1.57 -2.04 15.17
CA PRO A 212 1.95 -2.38 13.80
C PRO A 212 2.85 -1.32 13.15
N PHE A 213 2.62 -0.04 13.43
CA PHE A 213 3.43 1.05 12.89
C PHE A 213 4.82 1.13 13.52
N TYR A 214 4.94 0.80 14.81
CA TYR A 214 6.24 0.66 15.46
C TYR A 214 7.04 -0.49 14.86
N GLU A 215 6.42 -1.66 14.66
CA GLU A 215 7.09 -2.82 14.05
C GLU A 215 7.53 -2.53 12.61
N ALA A 216 6.66 -1.90 11.81
CA ALA A 216 6.98 -1.44 10.46
C ALA A 216 8.15 -0.44 10.45
N CYS A 217 8.14 0.55 11.36
CA CYS A 217 9.23 1.51 11.48
C CYS A 217 10.57 0.82 11.80
N VAL A 218 10.58 -0.15 12.72
CA VAL A 218 11.79 -0.89 13.09
C VAL A 218 12.28 -1.75 11.92
N HIS A 219 11.35 -2.41 11.21
CA HIS A 219 11.64 -3.18 9.99
C HIS A 219 12.30 -2.31 8.92
N ASP A 220 11.69 -1.17 8.59
CA ASP A 220 12.19 -0.19 7.62
C ASP A 220 13.57 0.38 8.00
N ALA A 221 13.74 0.77 9.26
CA ALA A 221 15.01 1.32 9.75
C ALA A 221 16.17 0.30 9.71
N CYS A 222 15.86 -0.99 9.84
CA CYS A 222 16.82 -2.08 9.67
C CYS A 222 17.08 -2.43 8.20
N SER A 223 16.10 -2.26 7.30
CA SER A 223 16.21 -2.62 5.89
C SER A 223 16.87 -1.54 5.02
N CYS A 224 16.69 -0.26 5.37
CA CYS A 224 17.32 0.87 4.70
C CYS A 224 18.81 0.94 5.05
N ASP A 225 19.60 0.11 4.37
CA ASP A 225 21.03 -0.10 4.63
C ASP A 225 21.94 0.44 3.52
N SER A 226 21.35 1.06 2.50
CA SER A 226 22.03 1.57 1.30
C SER A 226 22.09 3.10 1.27
N GLY A 227 21.82 3.76 2.40
CA GLY A 227 21.69 5.21 2.55
C GLY A 227 20.23 5.67 2.52
N GLY A 228 19.94 6.83 3.13
CA GLY A 228 18.57 7.34 3.26
C GLY A 228 17.83 6.86 4.52
N ASP A 229 18.55 6.33 5.50
CA ASP A 229 18.00 5.71 6.71
C ASP A 229 17.04 6.64 7.48
N CYS A 230 17.37 7.94 7.55
CA CYS A 230 16.50 8.96 8.15
C CYS A 230 15.20 9.15 7.36
N GLU A 231 15.24 9.02 6.04
CA GLU A 231 14.06 9.18 5.18
C GLU A 231 13.06 8.03 5.39
N CYS A 232 13.55 6.80 5.55
CA CYS A 232 12.71 5.64 5.87
C CYS A 232 12.04 5.81 7.23
N PHE A 233 12.81 6.17 8.26
CA PHE A 233 12.29 6.47 9.59
C PHE A 233 11.21 7.57 9.57
N CYS A 234 11.50 8.73 8.96
CA CYS A 234 10.55 9.83 8.91
C CYS A 234 9.27 9.50 8.13
N SER A 235 9.37 8.66 7.09
CA SER A 235 8.23 8.22 6.31
C SER A 235 7.35 7.25 7.11
N ALA A 236 7.95 6.31 7.86
CA ALA A 236 7.24 5.40 8.74
C ALA A 236 6.52 6.12 9.90
N VAL A 237 7.14 7.12 10.52
CA VAL A 237 6.47 7.92 11.56
C VAL A 237 5.36 8.80 10.96
N ALA A 238 5.58 9.38 9.77
CA ALA A 238 4.57 10.16 9.06
C ALA A 238 3.35 9.31 8.68
N ALA A 239 3.55 8.04 8.33
CA ALA A 239 2.48 7.08 8.07
C ALA A 239 1.54 6.91 9.27
N TYR A 240 2.09 6.75 10.48
CA TYR A 240 1.27 6.69 11.69
C TYR A 240 0.56 8.03 11.97
N ALA A 241 1.28 9.15 11.83
CA ALA A 241 0.70 10.48 12.03
C ALA A 241 -0.47 10.78 11.08
N GLN A 242 -0.45 10.27 9.86
CA GLN A 242 -1.55 10.36 8.89
C GLN A 242 -2.82 9.65 9.41
N GLU A 243 -2.70 8.40 9.87
CA GLU A 243 -3.85 7.68 10.45
C GLU A 243 -4.35 8.35 11.74
N CYS A 244 -3.45 8.94 12.54
CA CYS A 244 -3.84 9.76 13.68
C CYS A 244 -4.67 10.99 13.28
N ILE A 245 -4.27 11.74 12.25
CA ILE A 245 -5.03 12.89 11.73
C ILE A 245 -6.40 12.45 11.23
N LYS A 246 -6.47 11.34 10.49
CA LYS A 246 -7.72 10.74 10.00
C LYS A 246 -8.66 10.34 11.14
N ALA A 247 -8.11 9.90 12.27
CA ALA A 247 -8.84 9.62 13.50
C ALA A 247 -9.07 10.86 14.37
N GLU A 248 -8.88 12.07 13.85
CA GLU A 248 -9.06 13.35 14.56
C GLU A 248 -8.15 13.49 15.79
N ALA A 249 -6.92 12.98 15.71
CA ALA A 249 -5.87 13.12 16.71
C ALA A 249 -4.62 13.70 16.04
N CYS A 250 -4.63 14.99 15.73
CA CYS A 250 -3.46 15.66 15.15
C CYS A 250 -2.30 15.71 16.15
N VAL A 251 -1.10 15.28 15.72
CA VAL A 251 0.11 15.23 16.56
C VAL A 251 1.21 16.06 15.91
N PHE A 252 1.84 16.94 16.70
CA PHE A 252 3.02 17.70 16.29
C PHE A 252 4.30 16.99 16.77
N TRP A 253 4.84 16.10 15.93
CA TRP A 253 5.94 15.19 16.30
C TRP A 253 7.32 15.59 15.75
N ARG A 254 7.35 16.47 14.74
CA ARG A 254 8.60 16.93 14.10
C ARG A 254 9.29 17.98 14.95
N THR A 255 10.62 17.92 14.99
CA THR A 255 11.49 18.88 15.69
C THR A 255 12.76 19.16 14.87
N PRO A 256 13.56 20.19 15.18
CA PRO A 256 14.83 20.43 14.47
C PRO A 256 15.80 19.23 14.47
N ASP A 257 15.70 18.36 15.47
CA ASP A 257 16.53 17.15 15.60
C ASP A 257 15.84 15.88 15.02
N ILE A 258 14.53 15.95 14.74
CA ILE A 258 13.70 14.82 14.29
C ILE A 258 12.78 15.26 13.13
N CYS A 259 13.15 14.91 11.89
CA CYS A 259 12.33 14.86 10.65
C CYS A 259 11.67 16.10 10.02
#